data_AF-M2ARR3-F1
#
_entry.id   AF-M2ARR3-F1
#
_cell.length_a   1.000
_cell.length_b   1.000
_cell.length_c   1.000
_cell.angle_alpha   90.00
_cell.angle_beta   90.00
_cell.angle_gamma   90.00
#
_symmetry.space_group_name_H-M   'P 1'
#
loop_
_entity.id
_entity.type
_entity.pdbx_description
1 polymer ?
#
loop_
_entity_poly.entity_id
_entity_poly.type
_entity_poly.pdbx_seq_one_letter_code
_entity_poly.pdbx_strand_id
1 'polypeptide(L)'
;MSSLRSGRFREILPPSAIRHPPTDKSCMNLLRVFLLFATLLIYAMTVIASLSEGINWPSVAINDLMAFNWRSQFDTDFLIYLFLGATWITWREGFTPKGHFFAFLSVFLGGMFSFPYLLLATFQADGDPRKILLGIHFTRDCDAPGSDQ
;
A
#
# COMPACT_ATOMS: atom_id res chain seq x y z
N MET A 1 50.64 42.08 10.19
CA MET A 1 50.38 40.63 10.00
C MET A 1 48.92 40.46 9.57
N SER A 2 48.51 40.85 8.35
CA SER A 2 48.56 40.09 7.07
C SER A 2 48.29 38.60 7.28
N SER A 3 47.03 38.13 7.15
CA SER A 3 46.41 37.65 5.90
C SER A 3 47.20 36.53 5.21
N LEU A 4 46.63 35.32 5.15
CA LEU A 4 46.32 34.64 3.89
C LEU A 4 45.50 33.35 4.14
N ARG A 5 44.32 33.36 3.52
CA ARG A 5 43.34 32.28 3.36
C ARG A 5 43.82 31.38 2.20
N SER A 6 43.88 30.07 2.40
CA SER A 6 44.02 29.03 1.35
C SER A 6 43.44 27.74 1.96
N GLY A 7 42.37 27.12 1.47
CA GLY A 7 42.02 26.92 0.07
C GLY A 7 42.20 25.43 -0.24
N ARG A 8 41.21 24.60 0.10
CA ARG A 8 41.14 23.22 -0.43
C ARG A 8 39.68 22.75 -0.55
N PHE A 9 39.13 23.03 -1.73
CA PHE A 9 38.34 22.10 -2.55
C PHE A 9 37.33 21.23 -1.78
N ARG A 10 36.16 21.80 -1.46
CA ARG A 10 34.92 21.04 -1.56
C ARG A 10 34.45 21.18 -3.00
N GLU A 11 34.87 20.22 -3.80
CA GLU A 11 34.40 20.01 -5.16
C GLU A 11 32.87 19.85 -5.10
N ILE A 12 32.19 20.82 -5.69
CA ILE A 12 30.74 20.88 -5.78
C ILE A 12 30.33 19.79 -6.77
N LEU A 13 29.81 18.67 -6.25
CA LEU A 13 29.17 17.68 -7.10
C LEU A 13 28.01 18.39 -7.82
N PRO A 14 27.94 18.39 -9.17
CA PRO A 14 26.86 19.05 -9.87
C PRO A 14 25.52 18.38 -9.50
N PRO A 15 24.45 19.16 -9.23
CA PRO A 15 23.13 18.63 -8.89
C PRO A 15 22.51 17.71 -9.97
N SER A 16 23.07 17.73 -11.19
CA SER A 16 22.57 16.97 -12.35
C SER A 16 22.93 15.48 -12.35
N ALA A 17 23.64 14.98 -11.34
CA ALA A 17 24.05 13.58 -11.27
C ALA A 17 23.04 12.61 -10.62
N ILE A 18 21.90 13.09 -10.11
CA ILE A 18 20.80 12.20 -9.70
C ILE A 18 19.99 11.85 -10.95
N ARG A 19 20.51 10.87 -11.69
CA ARG A 19 19.83 10.28 -12.84
C ARG A 19 18.58 9.57 -12.31
N HIS A 20 17.40 10.15 -12.52
CA HIS A 20 16.14 9.43 -12.31
C HIS A 20 16.15 8.18 -13.22
N PRO A 21 15.94 6.96 -12.68
CA PRO A 21 15.80 5.79 -13.54
C PRO A 21 14.57 6.00 -14.45
N PRO A 22 14.73 5.95 -15.78
CA PRO A 22 13.65 6.23 -16.71
C PRO A 22 12.77 4.99 -16.91
N THR A 23 11.97 4.58 -15.90
CA THR A 23 10.97 3.49 -16.05
C THR A 23 9.76 3.57 -15.09
N ASP A 24 9.43 4.74 -14.53
CA ASP A 24 8.40 4.86 -13.47
C ASP A 24 6.98 4.42 -13.92
N LYS A 25 6.57 4.82 -15.12
CA LYS A 25 5.22 4.53 -15.64
C LYS A 25 4.98 3.04 -15.92
N SER A 26 5.98 2.32 -16.43
CA SER A 26 5.82 0.91 -16.81
C SER A 26 5.64 0.00 -15.58
N CYS A 27 6.37 0.28 -14.49
CA CYS A 27 6.24 -0.45 -13.23
C CYS A 27 4.83 -0.29 -12.62
N MET A 28 4.26 0.91 -12.68
CA MET A 28 2.91 1.17 -12.18
C MET A 28 1.82 0.50 -13.01
N ASN A 29 2.01 0.39 -14.32
CA ASN A 29 1.08 -0.36 -15.17
C ASN A 29 1.08 -1.85 -14.82
N LEU A 30 2.24 -2.44 -14.50
CA LEU A 30 2.31 -3.82 -14.03
C LEU A 30 1.55 -4.03 -12.72
N LEU A 31 1.72 -3.13 -11.75
CA LEU A 31 0.96 -3.16 -10.49
C LEU A 31 -0.55 -3.04 -10.73
N ARG A 32 -0.98 -2.14 -11.63
CA ARG A 32 -2.40 -1.98 -11.98
C ARG A 32 -2.98 -3.24 -12.61
N VAL A 33 -2.27 -3.86 -13.55
CA VAL A 33 -2.70 -5.12 -14.18
C VAL A 33 -2.79 -6.22 -13.14
N PHE A 34 -1.80 -6.34 -12.25
CA PHE A 34 -1.82 -7.30 -11.15
C PHE A 34 -3.03 -7.08 -10.23
N LEU A 35 -3.28 -5.85 -9.78
CA LEU A 35 -4.40 -5.53 -8.89
C LEU A 35 -5.76 -5.79 -9.58
N LEU A 36 -5.88 -5.46 -10.87
CA LEU A 36 -7.08 -5.76 -11.64
C LEU A 36 -7.31 -7.27 -11.73
N PHE A 37 -6.28 -8.02 -12.11
CA PHE A 37 -6.35 -9.49 -12.18
C PHE A 37 -6.70 -10.10 -10.82
N ALA A 38 -6.02 -9.68 -9.76
CA ALA A 38 -6.26 -10.16 -8.40
C ALA A 38 -7.70 -9.85 -7.94
N THR A 39 -8.23 -8.67 -8.29
CA THR A 39 -9.63 -8.28 -8.01
C THR A 39 -10.61 -9.21 -8.72
N LEU A 40 -10.41 -9.46 -10.01
CA LEU A 40 -11.28 -10.36 -10.77
C LEU A 40 -11.20 -11.79 -10.25
N LEU A 41 -10.00 -12.26 -9.92
CA LEU A 41 -9.78 -13.60 -9.38
C LEU A 41 -10.48 -13.78 -8.03
N ILE A 42 -10.32 -12.84 -7.09
CA ILE A 42 -10.96 -12.97 -5.77
C ILE A 42 -12.49 -12.90 -5.89
N TYR A 43 -13.03 -12.02 -6.74
CA TYR A 43 -14.49 -11.98 -6.98
C TYR A 43 -15.01 -13.29 -7.56
N ALA A 44 -14.32 -13.86 -8.56
CA ALA A 44 -14.71 -15.14 -9.14
C ALA A 44 -14.68 -16.26 -8.10
N MET A 45 -13.62 -16.35 -7.31
CA MET A 45 -13.50 -17.34 -6.24
C MET A 45 -14.58 -17.17 -5.16
N THR A 46 -14.88 -15.93 -4.75
CA THR A 46 -15.96 -15.66 -3.78
C THR A 46 -17.32 -16.07 -4.32
N VAL A 47 -17.62 -15.80 -5.61
CA VAL A 47 -18.89 -16.24 -6.22
C VAL A 47 -18.97 -17.76 -6.25
N ILE A 48 -17.90 -18.44 -6.67
CA ILE A 48 -17.86 -19.91 -6.71
C ILE A 48 -18.11 -20.48 -5.31
N ALA A 49 -17.36 -20.02 -4.30
CA ALA A 49 -17.50 -20.47 -2.92
C ALA A 49 -18.89 -20.18 -2.34
N SER A 50 -19.45 -19.00 -2.63
CA SER A 50 -20.79 -18.62 -2.16
C SER A 50 -21.89 -19.50 -2.76
N LEU A 51 -21.73 -19.92 -4.02
CA LEU A 51 -22.67 -20.81 -4.70
C LEU A 51 -22.52 -22.27 -4.23
N SER A 52 -21.32 -22.71 -3.84
CA SER A 52 -21.07 -24.09 -3.41
C SER A 52 -21.32 -24.33 -1.92
N GLU A 53 -20.96 -23.39 -1.05
CA GLU A 53 -20.99 -23.56 0.41
C GLU A 53 -21.97 -22.58 1.10
N GLY A 54 -22.57 -21.67 0.33
CA GLY A 54 -23.46 -20.64 0.85
C GLY A 54 -22.72 -19.38 1.31
N ILE A 55 -23.49 -18.39 1.77
CA ILE A 55 -22.94 -17.07 2.15
C ILE A 55 -22.47 -16.98 3.60
N ASN A 56 -22.63 -18.04 4.40
CA ASN A 56 -22.26 -18.06 5.82
C ASN A 56 -20.76 -18.32 6.05
N TRP A 57 -19.92 -17.62 5.28
CA TRP A 57 -18.47 -17.72 5.37
C TRP A 57 -17.91 -17.39 6.76
N PRO A 58 -18.50 -16.52 7.63
CA PRO A 58 -17.94 -16.28 8.95
C PRO A 58 -17.92 -17.54 9.82
N SER A 59 -18.97 -18.38 9.70
CA SER A 59 -19.00 -19.66 10.40
C SER A 59 -17.93 -20.62 9.88
N VAL A 60 -17.69 -20.64 8.57
CA VAL A 60 -16.63 -21.47 7.95
C VAL A 60 -15.26 -21.02 8.45
N ALA A 61 -14.97 -19.72 8.39
CA ALA A 61 -13.69 -19.16 8.83
C ALA A 61 -13.42 -19.39 10.33
N ILE A 62 -14.44 -19.27 11.20
CA ILE A 62 -14.30 -19.54 12.63
C ILE A 62 -14.02 -21.03 12.88
N ASN A 63 -14.73 -21.93 12.19
CA ASN A 63 -14.51 -23.36 12.34
C ASN A 63 -13.09 -23.76 11.90
N ASP A 64 -12.62 -23.21 10.78
CA ASP A 64 -11.25 -23.42 10.28
C ASP A 64 -10.20 -22.92 11.29
N LEU A 65 -10.43 -21.77 11.91
CA LEU A 65 -9.52 -21.20 12.92
C LEU A 65 -9.44 -22.06 14.18
N MET A 66 -10.57 -22.64 14.60
CA MET A 66 -10.67 -23.45 15.82
C MET A 66 -10.24 -24.92 15.62
N ALA A 67 -9.89 -25.32 14.39
CA ALA A 67 -9.50 -26.69 14.08
C ALA A 67 -8.06 -27.06 14.50
N PHE A 68 -7.24 -26.07 14.89
CA PHE A 68 -5.83 -26.20 15.28
C PHE A 68 -4.96 -27.08 14.36
N ASN A 69 -5.13 -26.92 13.04
CA ASN A 69 -4.36 -27.64 12.03
C ASN A 69 -3.73 -26.65 11.01
N TRP A 70 -3.22 -27.15 9.89
CA TRP A 70 -2.63 -26.30 8.85
C TRP A 70 -3.58 -25.22 8.34
N ARG A 71 -4.89 -25.51 8.23
CA ARG A 71 -5.90 -24.52 7.85
C ARG A 71 -5.96 -23.38 8.85
N SER A 72 -6.00 -23.72 10.15
CA SER A 72 -5.96 -22.74 11.24
C SER A 72 -4.69 -21.90 11.21
N GLN A 73 -3.54 -22.50 10.88
CA GLN A 73 -2.27 -21.78 10.76
C GLN A 73 -2.32 -20.75 9.62
N PHE A 74 -2.77 -21.15 8.43
CA PHE A 74 -2.90 -20.23 7.28
C PHE A 74 -3.93 -19.13 7.53
N ASP A 75 -5.07 -19.45 8.14
CA ASP A 75 -6.10 -18.46 8.43
C ASP A 75 -5.67 -17.48 9.54
N THR A 76 -4.89 -17.94 10.51
CA THR A 76 -4.28 -17.07 11.53
C THR A 76 -3.27 -16.12 10.89
N ASP A 77 -2.37 -16.63 10.04
CA ASP A 77 -1.40 -15.80 9.31
C ASP A 77 -2.11 -14.76 8.44
N PHE A 78 -3.12 -15.19 7.67
CA PHE A 78 -3.94 -14.29 6.86
C PHE A 78 -4.62 -13.21 7.70
N LEU A 79 -5.24 -13.57 8.84
CA LEU A 79 -5.89 -12.62 9.73
C LEU A 79 -4.92 -11.58 10.30
N ILE A 80 -3.70 -11.99 10.65
CA ILE A 80 -2.64 -11.06 11.09
C ILE A 80 -2.27 -10.09 9.96
N TYR A 81 -2.14 -10.56 8.71
CA TYR A 81 -1.91 -9.70 7.55
C TYR A 81 -3.08 -8.75 7.27
N LEU A 82 -4.33 -9.17 7.49
CA LEU A 82 -5.50 -8.29 7.39
C LEU A 82 -5.44 -7.17 8.43
N PHE A 83 -5.09 -7.49 9.68
CA PHE A 83 -4.94 -6.46 10.71
C PHE A 83 -3.80 -5.51 10.42
N LEU A 84 -2.64 -6.01 9.98
CA LEU A 84 -1.53 -5.17 9.53
C LEU A 84 -1.97 -4.22 8.40
N GLY A 85 -2.67 -4.75 7.39
CA GLY A 85 -3.21 -3.98 6.28
C GLY A 85 -4.25 -2.94 6.72
N ALA A 86 -5.14 -3.30 7.65
CA ALA A 86 -6.15 -2.39 8.21
C ALA A 86 -5.52 -1.26 9.03
N THR A 87 -4.51 -1.57 9.85
CA THR A 87 -3.72 -0.55 10.55
C THR A 87 -3.02 0.37 9.56
N TRP A 88 -2.41 -0.17 8.50
CA TRP A 88 -1.79 0.62 7.44
C TRP A 88 -2.80 1.50 6.71
N ILE A 89 -3.99 1.00 6.35
CA ILE A 89 -5.05 1.78 5.71
C ILE A 89 -5.51 2.92 6.63
N THR A 90 -5.73 2.62 7.90
CA THR A 90 -6.15 3.63 8.89
C THR A 90 -5.10 4.73 9.02
N TRP A 91 -3.83 4.35 9.13
CA TRP A 91 -2.71 5.28 9.17
C TRP A 91 -2.59 6.10 7.88
N ARG A 92 -2.60 5.45 6.71
CA ARG A 92 -2.52 6.06 5.37
C ARG A 92 -3.61 7.11 5.13
N GLU A 93 -4.79 6.90 5.68
CA GLU A 93 -5.96 7.79 5.61
C GLU A 93 -6.05 8.76 6.80
N GLY A 94 -5.01 8.85 7.63
CA GLY A 94 -4.88 9.85 8.69
C GLY A 94 -5.70 9.61 9.94
N PHE A 95 -6.04 8.36 10.27
CA PHE A 95 -6.93 8.01 11.38
C PHE A 95 -8.29 8.73 11.33
N THR A 96 -8.76 9.04 10.13
CA THR A 96 -10.09 9.65 9.93
C THR A 96 -11.22 8.62 10.07
N PRO A 97 -12.48 9.02 10.29
CA PRO A 97 -13.62 8.09 10.29
C PRO A 97 -13.73 7.28 9.00
N LYS A 98 -13.44 7.91 7.86
CA LYS A 98 -13.35 7.25 6.55
C LYS A 98 -12.25 6.18 6.53
N GLY A 99 -11.07 6.49 7.06
CA GLY A 99 -9.97 5.54 7.17
C GLY A 99 -10.32 4.30 8.00
N HIS A 100 -10.99 4.49 9.14
CA HIS A 100 -11.47 3.37 9.96
C HIS A 100 -12.53 2.54 9.25
N PHE A 101 -13.43 3.17 8.50
CA PHE A 101 -14.42 2.45 7.69
C PHE A 101 -13.75 1.61 6.58
N PHE A 102 -12.75 2.15 5.89
CA PHE A 102 -11.99 1.39 4.90
C PHE A 102 -11.17 0.25 5.52
N ALA A 103 -10.59 0.48 6.69
CA ALA A 103 -9.89 -0.56 7.44
C ALA A 103 -10.83 -1.69 7.85
N PHE A 104 -12.04 -1.36 8.34
CA PHE A 104 -13.08 -2.34 8.63
C PHE A 104 -13.44 -3.17 7.39
N LEU A 105 -13.71 -2.51 6.25
CA LEU A 105 -13.97 -3.22 4.99
C LEU A 105 -12.80 -4.11 4.57
N SER A 106 -11.56 -3.65 4.77
CA SER A 106 -10.36 -4.43 4.47
C SER A 106 -10.24 -5.70 5.32
N VAL A 107 -10.67 -5.69 6.59
CA VAL A 107 -10.67 -6.90 7.43
C VAL A 107 -11.76 -7.87 6.99
N PHE A 108 -12.98 -7.38 6.76
CA PHE A 108 -14.13 -8.26 6.48
C PHE A 108 -14.20 -8.75 5.04
N LEU A 109 -13.72 -7.96 4.08
CA LEU A 109 -13.75 -8.30 2.65
C LEU A 109 -12.37 -8.72 2.14
N GLY A 110 -11.30 -8.51 2.92
CA GLY A 110 -9.93 -8.84 2.51
C GLY A 110 -9.58 -8.21 1.16
N GLY A 111 -8.99 -9.02 0.28
CA GLY A 111 -8.60 -8.62 -1.07
C GLY A 111 -9.75 -8.08 -1.93
N MET A 112 -11.01 -8.47 -1.67
CA MET A 112 -12.17 -7.95 -2.40
C MET A 112 -12.31 -6.43 -2.24
N PHE A 113 -11.89 -5.88 -1.10
CA PHE A 113 -11.83 -4.44 -0.89
C PHE A 113 -10.43 -3.88 -1.14
N SER A 114 -9.39 -4.51 -0.60
CA SER A 114 -8.03 -3.94 -0.60
C SER A 114 -7.45 -3.77 -2.00
N PHE A 115 -7.71 -4.70 -2.94
CA PHE A 115 -7.18 -4.62 -4.30
C PHE A 115 -7.81 -3.50 -5.14
N PRO A 116 -9.14 -3.35 -5.26
CA PRO A 116 -9.72 -2.22 -5.97
C PRO A 116 -9.42 -0.88 -5.29
N TYR A 117 -9.34 -0.85 -3.95
CA TYR A 117 -8.90 0.33 -3.21
C TYR A 117 -7.47 0.75 -3.60
N LEU A 118 -6.53 -0.18 -3.61
CA LEU A 118 -5.15 0.07 -4.05
C LEU A 118 -5.09 0.45 -5.53
N LEU A 119 -5.88 -0.21 -6.38
CA LEU A 119 -5.94 0.09 -7.81
C LEU A 119 -6.35 1.55 -8.03
N LEU A 120 -7.41 2.01 -7.35
CA LEU A 120 -7.84 3.40 -7.39
C LEU A 120 -6.76 4.34 -6.84
N ALA A 121 -6.09 3.98 -5.74
CA ALA A 121 -4.99 4.76 -5.20
C ALA A 121 -3.83 4.93 -6.20
N THR A 122 -3.57 3.93 -7.07
CA THR A 122 -2.54 4.06 -8.12
C THR A 122 -2.87 5.12 -9.16
N PHE A 123 -4.15 5.37 -9.44
CA PHE A 123 -4.59 6.41 -10.36
C PHE A 123 -4.53 7.80 -9.70
N GLN A 124 -4.90 7.89 -8.41
CA GLN A 124 -4.81 9.13 -7.64
C GLN A 124 -3.36 9.57 -7.39
N ALA A 125 -2.42 8.61 -7.33
CA ALA A 125 -1.01 8.88 -7.10
C ALA A 125 -0.25 9.39 -8.33
N ASP A 126 -0.88 9.47 -9.51
CA ASP A 126 -0.22 9.80 -10.79
C ASP A 126 1.04 8.94 -11.06
N GLY A 127 0.99 7.68 -10.61
CA GLY A 127 2.10 6.74 -10.74
C GLY A 127 3.22 6.87 -9.71
N ASP A 128 3.16 7.77 -8.72
CA ASP A 128 4.19 7.81 -7.68
C ASP A 128 3.91 6.76 -6.58
N PRO A 129 4.70 5.69 -6.45
CA PRO A 129 4.47 4.65 -5.45
C PRO A 129 4.55 5.17 -4.01
N ARG A 130 5.28 6.26 -3.76
CA ARG A 130 5.38 6.86 -2.42
C ARG A 130 4.05 7.44 -1.99
N LYS A 131 3.31 8.08 -2.91
CA LYS A 131 1.95 8.58 -2.62
C LYS A 131 0.97 7.45 -2.32
N ILE A 132 1.14 6.30 -2.99
CA ILE A 132 0.32 5.10 -2.72
C ILE A 132 0.57 4.61 -1.30
N LEU A 133 1.85 4.46 -0.91
CA LEU A 133 2.25 3.91 0.39
C LEU A 133 1.96 4.85 1.56
N LEU A 134 2.30 6.14 1.41
CA LEU A 134 2.25 7.14 2.48
C LEU A 134 0.88 7.82 2.60
N GLY A 135 0.08 7.84 1.53
CA GLY A 135 -1.22 8.50 1.52
C GLY A 135 -1.12 9.96 1.93
N ILE A 136 -1.88 10.35 2.97
CA ILE A 136 -1.89 11.75 3.45
C ILE A 136 -0.57 12.21 4.06
N HIS A 137 0.33 11.28 4.39
CA HIS A 137 1.64 11.57 5.00
C HIS A 137 2.73 11.83 3.95
N PHE A 138 2.37 11.86 2.67
CA PHE A 138 3.31 12.19 1.61
C PHE A 138 3.60 13.70 1.59
N THR A 139 4.88 14.06 1.80
CA THR A 139 5.40 15.42 1.60
C THR A 139 6.38 15.39 0.43
N ARG A 140 6.30 16.36 -0.50
CA ARG A 140 7.36 16.50 -1.51
C ARG A 140 8.57 17.19 -0.90
N ASP A 141 9.76 16.90 -1.42
CA ASP A 141 10.99 17.55 -0.97
C ASP A 141 10.94 19.09 -1.10
N CYS A 142 10.21 19.61 -2.10
CA CYS A 142 9.97 21.06 -2.26
C CYS A 142 8.93 21.63 -1.29
N ASP A 143 8.08 20.78 -0.70
CA ASP A 143 7.05 21.18 0.27
C ASP A 143 7.59 21.12 1.72
N ALA A 144 8.86 20.71 1.90
CA ALA A 144 9.49 20.65 3.20
C ALA A 144 9.80 22.07 3.72
N PRO A 145 9.51 22.40 4.99
CA PRO A 145 9.80 23.72 5.55
C PRO A 145 11.31 24.00 5.46
N GLY A 146 11.70 24.96 4.62
CA GLY A 146 13.09 25.36 4.37
C GLY A 146 13.59 25.22 2.93
N SER A 147 12.76 24.78 1.98
CA SER A 147 13.11 24.63 0.56
C SER A 147 13.22 25.94 -0.25
N ASP A 148 12.75 27.07 0.31
CA ASP A 148 12.75 28.41 -0.32
C ASP A 148 13.92 29.32 0.15
N GLN A 149 15.01 28.77 0.69
CA GLN A 149 16.20 29.54 1.08
C GLN A 149 17.43 29.23 0.23
#